data_AF-A0A5E4JKX9-F1
#
_entry.id   AF-A0A5E4JKX9-F1
#
_cell.length_a   1.000
_cell.length_b   1.000
_cell.length_c   1.000
_cell.angle_alpha   90.00
_cell.angle_beta   90.00
_cell.angle_gamma   90.00
#
_symmetry.space_group_name_H-M   'P 1'
#
loop_
_entity.id
_entity.type
_entity.pdbx_description
1 polymer ?
#
loop_
_entity_poly.entity_id
_entity_poly.type
_entity_poly.pdbx_seq_one_letter_code
_entity_poly.pdbx_strand_id
1 'polypeptide(L)'
;MKQVNSGTNRTNYAGNGTGAAKRQPEGQTTKAQIPAVRPMSIMPVMSDKFFDQPVSQVDGKLMKLNRRVLPNLPLKADEIDRRLSVMVNWSDSKANQGLELKGLYNHSRVLSLNVKFADRYGNAYDYLAFKGVGIPKKSKNGGICKKPVYFNVFDSEAVFGMERTQNALHDWECSNLFLRNGMHTTVPVALIKLGGVLSIDGKHVTLDEAVKGRVLPETRECRDRQCKFVPVLYLKGFSEIARVVDMDYYSYMSAANERGLGIREYTNMLMRESARNVAIIHNLGFAHGYLTSHNIAADGAVVDFDSISSADPRSIAKDVEKAMNTLEETKLKAFRTKTFFEEYFKNRKGVTSAQKEELVKVMKAELSGNDVTELIALARK
;
A
#
# COMPACT_ATOMS: atom_id res chain seq x y z
N MET A 1 -31.23 17.64 51.37
CA MET A 1 -31.51 16.20 51.59
C MET A 1 -32.86 15.87 50.96
N LYS A 2 -32.87 15.10 49.86
CA LYS A 2 -34.06 14.47 49.27
C LYS A 2 -33.65 13.06 48.84
N GLN A 3 -34.11 12.07 49.59
CA GLN A 3 -34.24 10.67 49.16
C GLN A 3 -35.66 10.50 48.61
N VAL A 4 -35.84 9.78 47.49
CA VAL A 4 -36.99 8.89 47.25
C VAL A 4 -36.55 7.76 46.31
N ASN A 5 -36.90 6.53 46.71
CA ASN A 5 -36.74 5.23 46.06
C ASN A 5 -37.96 4.87 45.19
N SER A 6 -37.87 3.73 44.50
CA SER A 6 -38.94 2.90 43.88
C SER A 6 -39.40 3.31 42.47
N GLY A 7 -39.75 2.41 41.56
CA GLY A 7 -39.98 0.97 41.68
C GLY A 7 -40.18 0.31 40.30
N THR A 8 -40.38 -1.00 40.39
CA THR A 8 -40.41 -2.07 39.38
C THR A 8 -41.55 -2.02 38.36
N ASN A 9 -41.37 -2.69 37.20
CA ASN A 9 -42.46 -3.44 36.56
C ASN A 9 -41.95 -4.72 35.86
N ARG A 10 -42.41 -5.86 36.38
CA ARG A 10 -42.41 -7.19 35.75
C ARG A 10 -43.74 -7.37 35.03
N THR A 11 -43.73 -8.03 33.87
CA THR A 11 -44.90 -8.76 33.37
C THR A 11 -44.48 -10.17 32.95
N ASN A 12 -45.24 -11.13 33.48
CA ASN A 12 -45.21 -12.55 33.16
C ASN A 12 -45.93 -12.79 31.82
N TYR A 13 -45.49 -13.77 31.02
CA TYR A 13 -46.40 -14.60 30.24
C TYR A 13 -45.81 -16.01 30.08
N ALA A 14 -46.55 -16.99 30.59
CA ALA A 14 -46.40 -18.40 30.31
C ALA A 14 -47.44 -18.81 29.26
N GLY A 15 -47.10 -19.73 28.37
CA GLY A 15 -48.04 -20.31 27.41
C GLY A 15 -47.39 -21.35 26.52
N ASN A 16 -47.54 -22.63 26.88
CA ASN A 16 -47.17 -23.80 26.10
C ASN A 16 -47.99 -23.92 24.81
N GLY A 17 -47.38 -24.44 23.74
CA GLY A 17 -48.07 -24.85 22.53
C GLY A 17 -47.18 -25.74 21.64
N THR A 18 -47.33 -27.04 21.80
CA THR A 18 -46.70 -28.10 20.99
C THR A 18 -47.30 -28.13 19.58
N GLY A 19 -46.45 -28.04 18.54
CA GLY A 19 -46.85 -28.18 17.14
C GLY A 19 -45.78 -28.91 16.33
N ALA A 20 -46.12 -30.11 15.88
CA ALA A 20 -45.24 -31.06 15.20
C ALA A 20 -44.72 -30.56 13.84
N ALA A 21 -43.48 -30.95 13.57
CA ALA A 21 -42.71 -30.63 12.38
C ALA A 21 -43.25 -31.30 11.10
N LYS A 22 -43.34 -30.52 10.02
CA LYS A 22 -43.17 -30.98 8.64
C LYS A 22 -42.09 -30.12 7.99
N ARG A 23 -40.85 -30.61 7.99
CA ARG A 23 -39.76 -30.03 7.20
C ARG A 23 -39.96 -30.44 5.75
N GLN A 24 -40.20 -29.47 4.87
CA GLN A 24 -40.00 -29.62 3.44
C GLN A 24 -38.49 -29.69 3.14
N PRO A 25 -38.05 -30.44 2.12
CA PRO A 25 -36.65 -30.47 1.73
C PRO A 25 -36.28 -29.11 1.10
N GLU A 26 -35.44 -28.35 1.79
CA GLU A 26 -34.83 -27.15 1.23
C GLU A 26 -34.03 -27.53 -0.01
N GLY A 27 -34.43 -26.95 -1.14
CA GLY A 27 -33.76 -27.10 -2.41
C GLY A 27 -32.29 -26.70 -2.29
N GLN A 28 -31.43 -27.58 -2.80
CA GLN A 28 -30.05 -27.26 -3.11
C GLN A 28 -30.02 -26.08 -4.08
N THR A 29 -29.86 -24.87 -3.53
CA THR A 29 -29.40 -23.73 -4.31
C THR A 29 -27.92 -23.94 -4.56
N THR A 30 -27.61 -24.49 -5.73
CA THR A 30 -26.29 -24.43 -6.34
C THR A 30 -25.89 -22.96 -6.45
N LYS A 31 -25.20 -22.45 -5.43
CA LYS A 31 -24.45 -21.20 -5.55
C LYS A 31 -23.40 -21.47 -6.63
N ALA A 32 -23.69 -21.00 -7.84
CA ALA A 32 -22.71 -20.94 -8.90
C ALA A 32 -21.46 -20.28 -8.32
N GLN A 33 -20.38 -21.06 -8.20
CA GLN A 33 -19.06 -20.51 -7.98
C GLN A 33 -18.78 -19.63 -9.19
N ILE A 34 -18.95 -18.32 -9.01
CA ILE A 34 -18.40 -17.34 -9.93
C ILE A 34 -16.89 -17.59 -9.84
N PRO A 35 -16.22 -18.05 -10.91
CA PRO A 35 -14.78 -18.22 -10.87
C PRO A 35 -14.18 -16.87 -10.50
N ALA A 36 -13.28 -16.85 -9.53
CA ALA A 36 -12.43 -15.72 -9.24
C ALA A 36 -11.48 -15.54 -10.44
N VAL A 37 -12.01 -15.02 -11.54
CA VAL A 37 -11.24 -14.68 -12.72
C VAL A 37 -10.44 -13.44 -12.34
N ARG A 38 -9.17 -13.62 -11.95
CA ARG A 38 -8.19 -12.56 -12.20
C ARG A 38 -8.23 -12.32 -13.71
N PRO A 39 -8.39 -11.07 -14.18
CA PRO A 39 -8.29 -10.80 -15.60
C PRO A 39 -6.80 -10.87 -15.97
N MET A 40 -6.31 -12.09 -16.20
CA MET A 40 -4.96 -12.33 -16.69
C MET A 40 -5.05 -12.74 -18.16
N SER A 41 -5.23 -11.72 -19.00
CA SER A 41 -4.66 -11.77 -20.34
C SER A 41 -3.40 -10.92 -20.28
N ILE A 42 -2.26 -11.58 -20.44
CA ILE A 42 -0.97 -11.00 -20.80
C ILE A 42 -1.22 -9.93 -21.87
N MET A 43 -1.05 -8.65 -21.54
CA MET A 43 -0.93 -7.64 -22.60
C MET A 43 0.52 -7.65 -23.06
N PRO A 44 0.80 -8.14 -24.29
CA PRO A 44 2.14 -8.08 -24.83
C PRO A 44 2.41 -6.63 -25.21
N VAL A 45 3.53 -6.09 -24.70
CA VAL A 45 4.01 -4.73 -24.99
C VAL A 45 3.08 -3.66 -24.37
N MET A 46 3.61 -2.50 -23.98
CA MET A 46 2.75 -1.34 -23.78
C MET A 46 2.10 -1.01 -25.12
N SER A 47 1.00 -1.68 -25.44
CA SER A 47 0.21 -1.39 -26.62
C SER A 47 -0.23 0.06 -26.54
N ASP A 48 -0.48 0.68 -27.70
CA ASP A 48 -1.02 2.05 -27.78
C ASP A 48 -2.28 2.25 -26.91
N LYS A 49 -2.91 1.14 -26.47
CA LYS A 49 -3.99 1.09 -25.48
C LYS A 49 -3.69 1.67 -24.09
N PHE A 50 -2.43 1.92 -23.72
CA PHE A 50 -2.16 2.70 -22.50
C PHE A 50 -2.73 4.12 -22.63
N PHE A 51 -2.63 4.72 -23.82
CA PHE A 51 -3.21 6.02 -24.13
C PHE A 51 -4.69 5.94 -24.53
N ASP A 52 -5.25 4.73 -24.68
CA ASP A 52 -6.71 4.54 -24.79
C ASP A 52 -7.41 4.69 -23.42
N GLN A 53 -6.65 4.73 -22.32
CA GLN A 53 -7.15 5.21 -21.04
C GLN A 53 -7.40 6.72 -21.13
N PRO A 54 -8.33 7.29 -20.34
CA PRO A 54 -8.56 8.73 -20.28
C PRO A 54 -7.40 9.40 -19.52
N VAL A 55 -6.21 9.37 -20.10
CA VAL A 55 -5.00 10.05 -19.63
C VAL A 55 -4.68 11.16 -20.63
N SER A 56 -4.29 12.33 -20.12
CA SER A 56 -3.75 13.40 -20.94
C SER A 56 -2.28 13.55 -20.64
N GLN A 57 -1.50 13.73 -21.71
CA GLN A 57 -0.10 14.10 -21.59
C GLN A 57 0.01 15.52 -21.04
N VAL A 58 0.88 15.74 -20.07
CA VAL A 58 1.17 17.07 -19.51
C VAL A 58 2.65 17.36 -19.67
N ASP A 59 3.02 18.64 -19.62
CA ASP A 59 4.42 19.02 -19.60
C ASP A 59 5.12 18.36 -18.42
N GLY A 60 6.27 17.75 -18.67
CA GLY A 60 7.06 17.11 -17.63
C GLY A 60 8.53 17.07 -17.98
N LYS A 61 9.36 17.00 -16.94
CA LYS A 61 10.82 16.94 -17.05
C LYS A 61 11.34 15.82 -16.17
N LEU A 62 12.12 14.91 -16.77
CA LEU A 62 12.78 13.84 -16.02
C LEU A 62 13.73 14.43 -14.95
N MET A 63 13.51 14.06 -13.69
CA MET A 63 14.38 14.44 -12.56
C MET A 63 15.38 13.34 -12.20
N LYS A 64 14.87 12.12 -12.03
CA LYS A 64 15.66 10.94 -11.66
C LYS A 64 15.21 9.76 -12.52
N LEU A 65 16.18 8.91 -12.85
CA LEU A 65 15.96 7.68 -13.60
C LEU A 65 16.82 6.57 -13.01
N ASN A 66 16.20 5.44 -12.68
CA ASN A 66 16.91 4.32 -12.11
C ASN A 66 17.49 3.44 -13.22
N ARG A 67 18.79 3.61 -13.48
CA ARG A 67 19.50 2.81 -14.50
C ARG A 67 19.53 1.31 -14.21
N ARG A 68 19.14 0.87 -13.01
CA ARG A 68 19.05 -0.56 -12.67
C ARG A 68 17.98 -1.31 -13.45
N VAL A 69 16.89 -0.65 -13.82
CA VAL A 69 15.73 -1.29 -14.48
C VAL A 69 15.67 -1.02 -15.98
N LEU A 70 16.42 -0.01 -16.45
CA LEU A 70 16.40 0.42 -17.85
C LEU A 70 16.64 -0.69 -18.88
N PRO A 71 17.62 -1.60 -18.71
CA PRO A 71 17.92 -2.59 -19.76
C PRO A 71 16.73 -3.49 -20.12
N ASN A 72 15.80 -3.69 -19.20
CA ASN A 72 14.66 -4.58 -19.37
C ASN A 72 13.31 -3.85 -19.33
N LEU A 73 13.32 -2.52 -19.25
CA LEU A 73 12.09 -1.74 -19.33
C LEU A 73 11.70 -1.62 -20.82
N PRO A 74 10.42 -1.80 -21.20
CA PRO A 74 9.97 -1.67 -22.59
C PRO A 74 9.87 -0.20 -23.03
N LEU A 75 10.82 0.64 -22.61
CA LEU A 75 10.89 2.08 -22.87
C LEU A 75 12.35 2.53 -22.95
N LYS A 76 12.66 3.36 -23.95
CA LYS A 76 13.97 4.01 -24.04
C LYS A 76 14.07 5.15 -23.04
N ALA A 77 15.25 5.35 -22.48
CA ALA A 77 15.50 6.34 -21.43
C ALA A 77 15.15 7.78 -21.85
N ASP A 78 15.40 8.14 -23.10
CA ASP A 78 15.13 9.43 -23.73
C ASP A 78 13.65 9.64 -24.10
N GLU A 79 12.84 8.60 -23.99
CA GLU A 79 11.39 8.69 -24.23
C GLU A 79 10.56 8.76 -22.95
N ILE A 80 11.18 8.55 -21.77
CA ILE A 80 10.43 8.36 -20.52
C ILE A 80 9.62 9.58 -20.14
N ASP A 81 10.21 10.77 -20.05
CA ASP A 81 9.45 11.97 -19.69
C ASP A 81 8.44 12.34 -20.78
N ARG A 82 8.84 12.29 -22.05
CA ARG A 82 7.91 12.55 -23.15
C ARG A 82 6.69 11.62 -23.10
N ARG A 83 6.87 10.31 -22.91
CA ARG A 83 5.76 9.34 -23.00
C ARG A 83 4.99 9.15 -21.70
N LEU A 84 5.62 9.40 -20.55
CA LEU A 84 5.05 9.04 -19.24
C LEU A 84 4.68 10.24 -18.37
N SER A 85 4.90 11.47 -18.84
CA SER A 85 4.34 12.67 -18.21
C SER A 85 2.84 12.73 -18.48
N VAL A 86 2.06 11.94 -17.74
CA VAL A 86 0.62 11.79 -17.94
C VAL A 86 -0.16 12.02 -16.65
N MET A 87 -1.35 12.59 -16.78
CA MET A 87 -2.34 12.69 -15.71
C MET A 87 -3.66 12.08 -16.15
N VAL A 88 -4.44 11.56 -15.21
CA VAL A 88 -5.77 11.04 -15.53
C VAL A 88 -6.73 12.21 -15.77
N ASN A 89 -7.43 12.17 -16.91
CA ASN A 89 -8.46 13.12 -17.28
C ASN A 89 -9.81 12.70 -16.69
N TRP A 90 -10.15 13.30 -15.54
CA TRP A 90 -11.35 12.97 -14.80
C TRP A 90 -12.65 13.62 -15.34
N SER A 91 -12.57 14.43 -16.40
CA SER A 91 -13.72 15.20 -16.90
C SER A 91 -14.77 14.31 -17.58
N ASP A 92 -14.36 13.21 -18.22
CA ASP A 92 -15.28 12.26 -18.83
C ASP A 92 -15.66 11.12 -17.85
N SER A 93 -16.68 11.39 -17.04
CA SER A 93 -17.18 10.42 -16.06
C SER A 93 -17.66 9.07 -16.65
N LYS A 94 -17.91 8.97 -17.97
CA LYS A 94 -18.29 7.72 -18.64
C LYS A 94 -17.06 6.94 -19.10
N ALA A 95 -16.07 7.61 -19.71
CA ALA A 95 -14.78 6.99 -20.03
C ALA A 95 -14.07 6.49 -18.75
N ASN A 96 -14.23 7.24 -17.65
CA ASN A 96 -13.66 6.89 -16.35
C ASN A 96 -14.36 5.71 -15.63
N GLN A 97 -15.51 5.23 -16.09
CA GLN A 97 -16.16 4.02 -15.55
C GLN A 97 -15.52 2.73 -16.08
N GLY A 98 -14.86 2.79 -17.25
CA GLY A 98 -14.12 1.68 -17.86
C GLY A 98 -12.63 1.70 -17.57
N LEU A 99 -12.13 2.76 -16.92
CA LEU A 99 -10.85 2.73 -16.22
C LEU A 99 -10.95 1.62 -15.19
N GLU A 100 -10.41 0.46 -15.53
CA GLU A 100 -9.83 -0.42 -14.54
C GLU A 100 -8.62 0.32 -13.94
N LEU A 101 -8.90 1.38 -13.18
CA LEU A 101 -8.30 1.55 -11.87
C LEU A 101 -8.66 0.27 -11.13
N LYS A 102 -7.96 -0.81 -11.46
CA LYS A 102 -7.81 -2.02 -10.65
C LYS A 102 -7.03 -1.57 -9.42
N GLY A 103 -7.66 -0.67 -8.69
CA GLY A 103 -7.27 -0.22 -7.39
C GLY A 103 -7.55 -1.40 -6.50
N LEU A 104 -6.47 -2.11 -6.18
CA LEU A 104 -6.03 -2.18 -4.79
C LEU A 104 -6.92 -1.30 -3.91
N TYR A 105 -7.75 -1.95 -3.11
CA TYR A 105 -8.74 -1.31 -2.27
C TYR A 105 -8.05 -0.14 -1.55
N ASN A 106 -8.54 1.09 -1.74
CA ASN A 106 -8.04 2.34 -1.13
C ASN A 106 -6.81 3.03 -1.75
N HIS A 107 -6.22 2.57 -2.86
CA HIS A 107 -5.13 3.30 -3.52
C HIS A 107 -5.66 4.34 -4.50
N SER A 108 -6.29 5.39 -3.97
CA SER A 108 -6.94 6.41 -4.81
C SER A 108 -5.95 7.09 -5.78
N ARG A 109 -4.73 7.40 -5.36
CA ARG A 109 -3.80 8.26 -6.14
C ARG A 109 -2.81 7.53 -7.06
N VAL A 110 -3.10 6.29 -7.47
CA VAL A 110 -2.16 5.44 -8.23
C VAL A 110 -2.83 4.82 -9.46
N LEU A 111 -2.20 4.99 -10.62
CA LEU A 111 -2.50 4.20 -11.83
C LEU A 111 -1.48 3.05 -11.92
N SER A 112 -1.92 1.83 -12.20
CA SER A 112 -1.02 0.68 -12.33
C SER A 112 -1.17 -0.02 -13.67
N LEU A 113 -0.07 -0.56 -14.17
CA LEU A 113 0.04 -1.30 -15.42
C LEU A 113 0.67 -2.64 -15.15
N ASN A 114 0.17 -3.69 -15.79
CA ASN A 114 0.85 -4.99 -15.83
C ASN A 114 1.97 -4.90 -16.87
N VAL A 115 3.19 -4.70 -16.40
CA VAL A 115 4.39 -4.56 -17.23
C VAL A 115 5.46 -5.42 -16.58
N LYS A 116 5.85 -6.49 -17.28
CA LYS A 116 6.91 -7.38 -16.82
C LYS A 116 8.28 -6.82 -17.19
N PHE A 117 9.14 -6.65 -16.19
CA PHE A 117 10.52 -6.25 -16.38
C PHE A 117 11.38 -6.77 -15.22
N ALA A 118 12.69 -6.72 -15.38
CA ALA A 118 13.62 -7.09 -14.32
C ALA A 118 14.66 -6.00 -14.08
N ASP A 119 15.19 -5.91 -12.87
CA ASP A 119 16.39 -5.11 -12.64
C ASP A 119 17.65 -5.87 -13.09
N ARG A 120 18.79 -5.17 -13.12
CA ARG A 120 20.10 -5.74 -13.46
C ARG A 120 20.61 -6.81 -12.48
N TYR A 121 19.93 -7.02 -11.36
CA TYR A 121 20.26 -8.04 -10.37
C TYR A 121 19.35 -9.28 -10.50
N GLY A 122 18.44 -9.28 -11.47
CA GLY A 122 17.54 -10.40 -11.73
C GLY A 122 16.25 -10.36 -10.90
N ASN A 123 15.98 -9.28 -10.15
CA ASN A 123 14.70 -9.14 -9.47
C ASN A 123 13.61 -8.86 -10.50
N ALA A 124 12.53 -9.65 -10.48
CA ALA A 124 11.42 -9.54 -11.40
C ALA A 124 10.29 -8.65 -10.83
N TYR A 125 9.71 -7.83 -11.70
CA TYR A 125 8.59 -6.94 -11.42
C TYR A 125 7.51 -7.19 -12.47
N ASP A 126 6.28 -7.39 -12.03
CA ASP A 126 5.13 -7.64 -12.89
C ASP A 126 4.26 -6.40 -13.11
N TYR A 127 4.48 -5.35 -12.30
CA TYR A 127 3.67 -4.14 -12.34
C TYR A 127 4.52 -2.86 -12.34
N LEU A 128 4.03 -1.86 -13.07
CA LEU A 128 4.52 -0.49 -13.03
C LEU A 128 3.39 0.42 -12.52
N ALA A 129 3.62 1.14 -11.44
CA ALA A 129 2.66 2.05 -10.84
C ALA A 129 3.12 3.51 -10.94
N PHE A 130 2.16 4.40 -11.20
CA PHE A 130 2.31 5.83 -11.34
C PHE A 130 1.62 6.49 -10.14
N LYS A 131 2.41 6.95 -9.18
CA LYS A 131 1.92 7.70 -8.01
C LYS A 131 1.95 9.19 -8.35
N GLY A 132 0.85 9.89 -8.05
CA GLY A 132 0.74 11.33 -8.30
C GLY A 132 -0.06 11.71 -9.55
N VAL A 133 -0.82 10.79 -10.14
CA VAL A 133 -1.55 10.97 -11.41
C VAL A 133 -2.81 11.86 -11.34
N GLY A 134 -3.14 12.40 -10.16
CA GLY A 134 -4.34 13.23 -9.97
C GLY A 134 -5.53 12.45 -9.36
N ILE A 135 -6.63 13.16 -9.13
CA ILE A 135 -7.49 13.01 -7.93
C ILE A 135 -8.33 11.73 -7.90
N PRO A 136 -8.30 10.97 -6.80
CA PRO A 136 -9.59 10.65 -6.18
C PRO A 136 -9.69 10.99 -4.70
N LYS A 137 -10.84 11.57 -4.34
CA LYS A 137 -11.37 11.61 -2.98
C LYS A 137 -12.60 10.69 -2.92
N LYS A 138 -12.63 9.75 -1.98
CA LYS A 138 -13.86 9.01 -1.65
C LYS A 138 -14.86 9.99 -1.04
N SER A 139 -16.12 9.95 -1.47
CA SER A 139 -17.20 10.43 -0.62
C SER A 139 -17.22 9.58 0.67
N LYS A 140 -17.75 10.11 1.78
CA LYS A 140 -17.91 9.35 3.04
C LYS A 140 -18.67 8.02 2.84
N ASN A 141 -19.35 7.85 1.71
CA ASN A 141 -20.14 6.67 1.35
C ASN A 141 -19.47 5.79 0.26
N GLY A 142 -18.16 5.92 0.02
CA GLY A 142 -17.42 5.05 -0.90
C GLY A 142 -17.60 5.35 -2.40
N GLY A 143 -18.39 6.37 -2.76
CA GLY A 143 -18.55 6.81 -4.16
C GLY A 143 -17.44 7.77 -4.60
N ILE A 144 -17.10 7.78 -5.90
CA ILE A 144 -16.23 8.79 -6.52
C ILE A 144 -16.86 10.17 -6.31
N CYS A 145 -16.14 11.10 -5.67
CA CYS A 145 -16.66 12.43 -5.39
C CYS A 145 -16.84 13.21 -6.70
N LYS A 146 -18.10 13.50 -7.09
CA LYS A 146 -18.45 14.21 -8.33
C LYS A 146 -18.25 15.74 -8.25
N LYS A 147 -17.83 16.29 -7.12
CA LYS A 147 -17.67 17.74 -6.92
C LYS A 147 -16.27 18.05 -6.42
N PRO A 148 -15.61 19.11 -6.93
CA PRO A 148 -14.33 19.56 -6.41
C PRO A 148 -14.55 20.02 -4.96
N VAL A 149 -13.75 19.49 -4.05
CA VAL A 149 -13.75 19.94 -2.66
C VAL A 149 -12.90 21.20 -2.59
N TYR A 150 -13.50 22.31 -2.14
CA TYR A 150 -12.80 23.58 -1.96
C TYR A 150 -11.64 23.45 -0.97
N PHE A 151 -10.55 24.17 -1.26
CA PHE A 151 -9.41 24.36 -0.39
C PHE A 151 -9.88 25.08 0.88
N ASN A 152 -9.87 24.38 2.03
CA ASN A 152 -10.03 25.03 3.32
C ASN A 152 -8.70 24.99 4.05
N VAL A 153 -8.24 26.17 4.46
CA VAL A 153 -6.84 26.51 4.79
C VAL A 153 -6.26 25.72 5.97
N PHE A 154 -7.08 24.93 6.66
CA PHE A 154 -6.71 24.20 7.88
C PHE A 154 -6.81 22.67 7.79
N ASP A 155 -7.11 22.10 6.62
CA ASP A 155 -7.00 20.65 6.38
C ASP A 155 -6.40 20.35 4.99
N SER A 156 -5.13 19.93 5.00
CA SER A 156 -4.14 20.07 3.92
C SER A 156 -3.72 18.75 3.26
N GLU A 157 -4.53 17.70 3.40
CA GLU A 157 -4.10 16.32 3.13
C GLU A 157 -4.17 15.94 1.63
N ALA A 158 -2.99 15.91 1.00
CA ALA A 158 -2.72 15.48 -0.38
C ALA A 158 -3.53 16.23 -1.45
N VAL A 159 -3.11 17.45 -1.82
CA VAL A 159 -3.71 18.27 -2.89
C VAL A 159 -3.91 17.39 -4.12
N PHE A 160 -5.13 16.87 -4.22
CA PHE A 160 -5.70 16.26 -5.39
C PHE A 160 -5.00 15.01 -5.95
N GLY A 161 -4.56 14.09 -5.08
CA GLY A 161 -3.97 12.81 -5.49
C GLY A 161 -2.60 12.97 -6.19
N MET A 162 -2.02 14.16 -6.11
CA MET A 162 -0.67 14.44 -6.60
C MET A 162 0.38 14.01 -5.57
N GLU A 163 1.57 13.71 -6.05
CA GLU A 163 2.71 13.34 -5.23
C GLU A 163 3.65 14.53 -5.02
N ARG A 164 4.19 14.66 -3.80
CA ARG A 164 5.09 15.77 -3.44
C ARG A 164 6.53 15.34 -3.69
N THR A 165 7.33 16.23 -4.27
CA THR A 165 8.74 15.95 -4.57
C THR A 165 9.53 15.47 -3.35
N GLN A 166 9.34 16.07 -2.16
CA GLN A 166 10.07 15.67 -0.96
C GLN A 166 9.77 14.21 -0.56
N ASN A 167 8.50 13.82 -0.52
CA ASN A 167 8.07 12.47 -0.16
C ASN A 167 8.54 11.46 -1.20
N ALA A 168 8.41 11.79 -2.50
CA ALA A 168 8.89 10.93 -3.58
C ALA A 168 10.41 10.75 -3.56
N LEU A 169 11.18 11.79 -3.25
CA LEU A 169 12.63 11.71 -3.13
C LEU A 169 13.05 10.87 -1.92
N HIS A 170 12.40 11.06 -0.77
CA HIS A 170 12.65 10.26 0.43
C HIS A 170 12.36 8.77 0.20
N ASP A 171 11.20 8.46 -0.38
CA ASP A 171 10.85 7.08 -0.74
C ASP A 171 11.79 6.49 -1.80
N TRP A 172 12.20 7.29 -2.80
CA TRP A 172 13.18 6.88 -3.81
C TRP A 172 14.52 6.49 -3.17
N GLU A 173 15.00 7.28 -2.23
CA GLU A 173 16.28 7.08 -1.56
C GLU A 173 16.23 5.86 -0.64
N CYS A 174 15.18 5.76 0.19
CA CYS A 174 14.95 4.61 1.06
C CYS A 174 14.79 3.31 0.27
N SER A 175 13.96 3.29 -0.77
CA SER A 175 13.77 2.10 -1.62
C SER A 175 15.09 1.63 -2.23
N ASN A 176 15.90 2.56 -2.78
CA ASN A 176 17.20 2.20 -3.35
C ASN A 176 18.21 1.71 -2.31
N LEU A 177 18.21 2.32 -1.12
CA LEU A 177 19.03 1.89 0.01
C LEU A 177 18.65 0.45 0.43
N PHE A 178 17.37 0.17 0.58
CA PHE A 178 16.90 -1.14 1.02
C PHE A 178 17.10 -2.23 -0.03
N LEU A 179 16.85 -1.94 -1.31
CA LEU A 179 17.16 -2.87 -2.40
C LEU A 179 18.66 -3.23 -2.44
N ARG A 180 19.56 -2.27 -2.18
CA ARG A 180 21.01 -2.54 -2.10
C ARG A 180 21.37 -3.51 -0.98
N ASN A 181 20.54 -3.59 0.05
CA ASN A 181 20.73 -4.46 1.20
C ASN A 181 19.90 -5.76 1.10
N GLY A 182 19.41 -6.09 -0.10
CA GLY A 182 18.73 -7.36 -0.37
C GLY A 182 17.33 -7.45 0.22
N MET A 183 16.67 -6.31 0.45
CA MET A 183 15.25 -6.26 0.82
C MET A 183 14.38 -6.51 -0.41
N HIS A 184 13.33 -7.33 -0.26
CA HIS A 184 12.30 -7.47 -1.27
C HIS A 184 11.30 -6.32 -1.14
N THR A 185 11.33 -5.38 -2.10
CA THR A 185 10.52 -4.16 -2.05
C THR A 185 10.32 -3.57 -3.46
N THR A 186 9.58 -2.47 -3.55
CA THR A 186 9.40 -1.70 -4.77
C THR A 186 10.71 -1.17 -5.33
N VAL A 187 10.81 -1.17 -6.66
CA VAL A 187 11.92 -0.50 -7.36
C VAL A 187 11.50 0.87 -7.86
N PRO A 188 12.19 1.95 -7.47
CA PRO A 188 11.98 3.26 -8.08
C PRO A 188 12.39 3.19 -9.55
N VAL A 189 11.56 3.63 -10.48
CA VAL A 189 11.83 3.60 -11.92
C VAL A 189 12.23 4.98 -12.42
N ALA A 190 11.34 5.96 -12.27
CA ALA A 190 11.56 7.34 -12.70
C ALA A 190 10.83 8.33 -11.79
N LEU A 191 11.38 9.53 -11.69
CA LEU A 191 10.74 10.68 -11.05
C LEU A 191 10.67 11.80 -12.07
N ILE A 192 9.47 12.28 -12.35
CA ILE A 192 9.20 13.30 -13.37
C ILE A 192 8.59 14.51 -12.69
N LYS A 193 9.21 15.68 -12.85
CA LYS A 193 8.66 16.96 -12.40
C LYS A 193 7.58 17.40 -13.37
N LEU A 194 6.39 17.69 -12.88
CA LEU A 194 5.31 18.22 -13.71
C LEU A 194 5.53 19.72 -13.98
N GLY A 195 5.29 20.15 -15.21
CA GLY A 195 5.27 21.55 -15.65
C GLY A 195 3.86 22.15 -15.72
N GLY A 196 2.84 21.28 -15.70
CA GLY A 196 1.43 21.65 -15.63
C GLY A 196 0.59 20.53 -15.01
N VAL A 197 -0.69 20.81 -14.80
CA VAL A 197 -1.68 19.87 -14.27
C VAL A 197 -2.95 19.88 -15.11
N LEU A 198 -3.82 18.89 -14.92
CA LEU A 198 -5.17 18.91 -15.46
C LEU A 198 -6.14 19.53 -14.47
N SER A 199 -6.97 20.46 -14.94
CA SER A 199 -8.16 20.91 -14.23
C SER A 199 -9.26 19.86 -14.28
N ILE A 200 -10.31 20.06 -13.48
CA ILE A 200 -11.44 19.12 -13.39
C ILE A 200 -12.25 18.98 -14.69
N ASP A 201 -12.23 20.01 -15.55
CA ASP A 201 -12.81 19.97 -16.90
C ASP A 201 -11.85 19.38 -17.94
N GLY A 202 -10.69 18.88 -17.52
CA GLY A 202 -9.70 18.21 -18.37
C GLY A 202 -8.79 19.16 -19.14
N LYS A 203 -8.84 20.47 -18.86
CA LYS A 203 -7.95 21.45 -19.49
C LYS A 203 -6.56 21.40 -18.86
N HIS A 204 -5.55 21.66 -19.69
CA HIS A 204 -4.19 21.79 -19.21
C HIS A 204 -4.01 23.17 -18.61
N VAL A 205 -3.41 23.22 -17.42
CA VAL A 205 -3.17 24.44 -16.66
C VAL A 205 -1.72 24.44 -16.22
N THR A 206 -1.01 25.54 -16.44
CA THR A 206 0.38 25.68 -15.95
C THR A 206 0.40 25.68 -14.42
N LEU A 207 1.56 25.37 -13.81
CA LEU A 207 1.67 25.42 -12.35
C LEU A 207 1.36 26.83 -11.79
N ASP A 208 1.80 27.88 -12.48
CA ASP A 208 1.58 29.28 -12.06
C ASP A 208 0.09 29.64 -12.08
N GLU A 209 -0.64 29.22 -13.13
CA GLU A 209 -2.09 29.41 -13.21
C GLU A 209 -2.83 28.60 -12.15
N ALA A 210 -2.41 27.36 -11.90
CA ALA A 210 -2.99 26.51 -10.87
C ALA A 210 -2.77 27.10 -9.45
N VAL A 211 -1.63 27.74 -9.21
CA VAL A 211 -1.36 28.48 -7.97
C VAL A 211 -2.22 29.74 -7.88
N LYS A 212 -2.26 30.58 -8.92
CA LYS A 212 -3.09 31.80 -8.97
C LYS A 212 -4.58 31.47 -8.76
N GLY A 213 -5.03 30.36 -9.33
CA GLY A 213 -6.39 29.83 -9.19
C GLY A 213 -6.64 29.09 -7.86
N ARG A 214 -5.67 29.03 -6.95
CA ARG A 214 -5.74 28.33 -5.65
C ARG A 214 -6.08 26.84 -5.76
N VAL A 215 -5.75 26.21 -6.90
CA VAL A 215 -5.81 24.76 -7.11
C VAL A 215 -4.58 24.10 -6.48
N LEU A 216 -3.43 24.77 -6.57
CA LEU A 216 -2.18 24.41 -5.92
C LEU A 216 -1.80 25.43 -4.84
N PRO A 217 -1.10 25.02 -3.77
CA PRO A 217 -0.59 25.95 -2.78
C PRO A 217 0.56 26.78 -3.35
N GLU A 218 0.68 28.03 -2.92
CA GLU A 218 1.57 29.07 -3.49
C GLU A 218 3.07 28.86 -3.28
N THR A 219 3.48 27.78 -2.61
CA THR A 219 4.86 27.63 -2.12
C THR A 219 5.93 27.69 -3.22
N ARG A 220 6.90 28.60 -3.07
CA ARG A 220 8.12 28.77 -3.88
C ARG A 220 9.33 28.04 -3.25
N GLU A 221 10.39 27.81 -4.02
CA GLU A 221 11.63 27.14 -3.56
C GLU A 221 12.44 28.10 -2.69
N CYS A 222 12.76 27.72 -1.44
CA CYS A 222 14.08 27.92 -0.80
C CYS A 222 14.11 27.65 0.72
N ARG A 223 15.31 27.22 1.18
CA ARG A 223 15.98 27.50 2.47
C ARG A 223 15.03 27.96 3.60
N ASP A 224 14.29 27.14 4.32
CA ASP A 224 14.70 26.62 5.63
C ASP A 224 13.44 26.16 6.40
N ARG A 225 12.85 25.02 6.00
CA ARG A 225 11.72 24.33 6.68
C ARG A 225 10.28 24.84 6.41
N GLN A 226 10.01 25.45 5.25
CA GLN A 226 8.64 25.48 4.68
C GLN A 226 8.59 24.59 3.44
N CYS A 227 7.78 23.53 3.48
CA CYS A 227 7.76 22.50 2.44
C CYS A 227 7.14 23.03 1.14
N LYS A 228 7.95 23.16 0.08
CA LYS A 228 7.47 23.47 -1.27
C LYS A 228 6.69 22.29 -1.85
N PHE A 229 5.44 22.50 -2.19
CA PHE A 229 4.68 21.56 -3.02
C PHE A 229 5.17 21.67 -4.48
N VAL A 230 6.04 20.78 -4.90
CA VAL A 230 6.37 20.57 -6.31
C VAL A 230 5.74 19.25 -6.75
N PRO A 231 4.74 19.27 -7.65
CA PRO A 231 4.08 18.07 -8.10
C PRO A 231 5.01 17.24 -8.98
N VAL A 232 5.03 15.94 -8.70
CA VAL A 232 5.81 14.95 -9.45
C VAL A 232 4.94 13.74 -9.79
N LEU A 233 5.31 13.07 -10.87
CA LEU A 233 4.92 11.68 -11.10
C LEU A 233 6.04 10.78 -10.64
N TYR A 234 5.70 9.83 -9.79
CA TYR A 234 6.65 8.86 -9.27
C TYR A 234 6.30 7.45 -9.75
N LEU A 235 7.18 6.91 -10.59
CA LEU A 235 7.02 5.59 -11.18
C LEU A 235 7.75 4.54 -10.34
N LYS A 236 7.04 3.48 -9.96
CA LYS A 236 7.54 2.39 -9.12
C LYS A 236 7.19 1.03 -9.72
N GLY A 237 8.16 0.11 -9.72
CA GLY A 237 7.97 -1.29 -10.05
C GLY A 237 7.56 -2.12 -8.84
N PHE A 238 6.65 -3.06 -9.03
CA PHE A 238 6.21 -4.02 -8.02
C PHE A 238 6.25 -5.44 -8.55
N SER A 239 6.70 -6.40 -7.72
CA SER A 239 6.52 -7.83 -7.99
C SER A 239 5.07 -8.23 -7.75
N GLU A 240 4.50 -7.81 -6.62
CA GLU A 240 3.06 -7.89 -6.34
C GLU A 240 2.55 -6.51 -5.93
N ILE A 241 1.48 -6.09 -6.59
CA ILE A 241 0.87 -4.79 -6.31
C ILE A 241 -0.27 -4.93 -5.28
N ALA A 242 -0.92 -6.10 -5.20
CA ALA A 242 -1.90 -6.46 -4.16
C ALA A 242 -1.35 -6.21 -2.77
N ARG A 243 -2.10 -5.51 -1.91
CA ARG A 243 -1.81 -5.41 -0.48
C ARG A 243 -2.49 -6.52 0.29
N VAL A 244 -1.99 -6.83 1.47
CA VAL A 244 -2.59 -7.87 2.32
C VAL A 244 -4.05 -7.54 2.68
N VAL A 245 -4.40 -6.25 2.78
CA VAL A 245 -5.78 -5.78 3.02
C VAL A 245 -6.72 -5.97 1.81
N ASP A 246 -6.16 -6.04 0.61
CA ASP A 246 -6.93 -6.20 -0.64
C ASP A 246 -7.37 -7.65 -0.88
N MET A 247 -6.74 -8.58 -0.16
CA MET A 247 -6.82 -10.01 -0.44
C MET A 247 -7.86 -10.68 0.46
N ASP A 248 -8.87 -11.28 -0.16
CA ASP A 248 -9.71 -12.26 0.52
C ASP A 248 -9.07 -13.66 0.52
N TYR A 249 -9.69 -14.59 1.24
CA TYR A 249 -9.15 -15.95 1.38
C TYR A 249 -8.95 -16.66 0.03
N TYR A 250 -9.87 -16.50 -0.92
CA TYR A 250 -9.77 -17.12 -2.24
C TYR A 250 -8.69 -16.47 -3.11
N SER A 251 -8.51 -15.15 -3.00
CA SER A 251 -7.43 -14.41 -3.64
C SER A 251 -6.07 -14.91 -3.14
N TYR A 252 -5.93 -15.16 -1.84
CA TYR A 252 -4.73 -15.79 -1.29
C TYR A 252 -4.51 -17.21 -1.81
N MET A 253 -5.56 -18.04 -1.89
CA MET A 253 -5.45 -19.38 -2.48
C MET A 253 -5.00 -19.33 -3.94
N SER A 254 -5.53 -18.38 -4.72
CA SER A 254 -5.09 -18.16 -6.11
C SER A 254 -3.61 -17.79 -6.17
N ALA A 255 -3.18 -16.81 -5.36
CA ALA A 255 -1.79 -16.37 -5.31
C ALA A 255 -0.83 -17.47 -4.84
N ALA A 256 -1.28 -18.37 -3.95
CA ALA A 256 -0.54 -19.55 -3.51
C ALA A 256 -0.39 -20.57 -4.64
N ASN A 257 -1.48 -20.91 -5.34
CA ASN A 257 -1.47 -21.84 -6.46
C ASN A 257 -0.61 -21.36 -7.63
N GLU A 258 -0.64 -20.05 -7.95
CA GLU A 258 0.22 -19.44 -8.98
C GLU A 258 1.72 -19.63 -8.68
N ARG A 259 2.08 -19.78 -7.41
CA ARG A 259 3.46 -20.03 -6.95
C ARG A 259 3.74 -21.52 -6.71
N GLY A 260 2.78 -22.41 -6.99
CA GLY A 260 2.88 -23.83 -6.71
C GLY A 260 2.96 -24.16 -5.22
N LEU A 261 2.39 -23.32 -4.36
CA LEU A 261 2.41 -23.46 -2.89
C LEU A 261 1.03 -23.83 -2.35
N GLY A 262 0.98 -24.64 -1.30
CA GLY A 262 -0.21 -24.75 -0.47
C GLY A 262 -0.47 -23.47 0.34
N ILE A 263 -1.71 -23.21 0.72
CA ILE A 263 -2.08 -21.98 1.46
C ILE A 263 -1.25 -21.76 2.73
N ARG A 264 -0.92 -22.84 3.45
CA ARG A 264 -0.08 -22.78 4.66
C ARG A 264 1.37 -22.42 4.33
N GLU A 265 1.92 -22.94 3.23
CA GLU A 265 3.28 -22.63 2.79
C GLU A 265 3.37 -21.18 2.32
N TYR A 266 2.34 -20.71 1.60
CA TYR A 266 2.21 -19.31 1.21
C TYR A 266 2.14 -18.38 2.42
N THR A 267 1.32 -18.69 3.42
CA THR A 267 1.26 -17.90 4.67
C THR A 267 2.63 -17.85 5.35
N ASN A 268 3.36 -18.97 5.41
CA ASN A 268 4.72 -18.99 5.96
C ASN A 268 5.71 -18.15 5.14
N MET A 269 5.64 -18.21 3.81
CA MET A 269 6.44 -17.38 2.92
C MET A 269 6.18 -15.89 3.18
N LEU A 270 4.90 -15.49 3.20
CA LEU A 270 4.48 -14.11 3.47
C LEU A 270 5.02 -13.59 4.81
N MET A 271 4.89 -14.38 5.88
CA MET A 271 5.42 -14.03 7.21
C MET A 271 6.94 -13.88 7.20
N ARG A 272 7.66 -14.85 6.61
CA ARG A 272 9.12 -14.85 6.56
C ARG A 272 9.66 -13.65 5.79
N GLU A 273 9.09 -13.37 4.62
CA GLU A 273 9.54 -12.27 3.79
C GLU A 273 9.26 -10.91 4.46
N SER A 274 8.08 -10.74 5.05
CA SER A 274 7.74 -9.53 5.81
C SER A 274 8.69 -9.32 7.00
N ALA A 275 8.94 -10.37 7.80
CA ALA A 275 9.84 -10.33 8.94
C ALA A 275 11.28 -9.98 8.54
N ARG A 276 11.79 -10.61 7.47
CA ARG A 276 13.11 -10.32 6.91
C ARG A 276 13.23 -8.87 6.45
N ASN A 277 12.22 -8.36 5.75
CA ASN A 277 12.19 -6.99 5.25
C ASN A 277 12.20 -5.96 6.40
N VAL A 278 11.37 -6.17 7.42
CA VAL A 278 11.37 -5.33 8.64
C VAL A 278 12.72 -5.38 9.35
N ALA A 279 13.34 -6.57 9.46
CA ALA A 279 14.67 -6.71 10.06
C ALA A 279 15.75 -5.92 9.30
N ILE A 280 15.69 -5.90 7.96
CA ILE A 280 16.64 -5.13 7.13
C ILE A 280 16.51 -3.63 7.38
N ILE A 281 15.29 -3.10 7.44
CA ILE A 281 15.03 -1.68 7.77
C ILE A 281 15.69 -1.35 9.13
N HIS A 282 15.44 -2.19 10.14
CA HIS A 282 15.98 -1.98 11.50
C HIS A 282 17.50 -2.17 11.60
N ASN A 283 18.11 -3.05 10.79
CA ASN A 283 19.58 -3.21 10.73
C ASN A 283 20.27 -1.96 10.20
N LEU A 284 19.58 -1.19 9.36
CA LEU A 284 20.09 0.05 8.78
C LEU A 284 19.85 1.26 9.68
N GLY A 285 19.32 1.06 10.90
CA GLY A 285 19.08 2.13 11.86
C GLY A 285 17.81 2.94 11.61
N PHE A 286 16.86 2.38 10.85
CA PHE A 286 15.59 3.02 10.53
C PHE A 286 14.41 2.28 11.16
N ALA A 287 13.31 2.98 11.36
CA ALA A 287 11.98 2.44 11.60
C ALA A 287 11.05 2.96 10.49
N HIS A 288 10.15 2.10 10.02
CA HIS A 288 9.12 2.44 9.06
C HIS A 288 8.06 3.36 9.65
N GLY A 289 7.62 3.13 10.89
CA GLY A 289 6.63 3.95 11.59
C GLY A 289 5.17 3.77 11.15
N TYR A 290 4.92 3.11 10.00
CA TYR A 290 3.57 2.96 9.43
C TYR A 290 3.36 1.62 8.70
N LEU A 291 3.76 0.50 9.33
CA LEU A 291 3.54 -0.86 8.83
C LEU A 291 2.09 -1.34 9.01
N THR A 292 1.16 -0.65 8.37
CA THR A 292 -0.25 -1.06 8.31
C THR A 292 -0.49 -2.04 7.16
N SER A 293 -1.69 -2.60 7.10
CA SER A 293 -2.13 -3.52 6.04
C SER A 293 -2.14 -2.94 4.61
N HIS A 294 -1.97 -1.62 4.46
CA HIS A 294 -1.76 -0.95 3.18
C HIS A 294 -0.30 -0.94 2.69
N ASN A 295 0.66 -1.20 3.58
CA ASN A 295 2.10 -1.07 3.33
C ASN A 295 2.84 -2.41 3.31
N ILE A 296 2.10 -3.52 3.38
CA ILE A 296 2.62 -4.87 3.16
C ILE A 296 1.90 -5.45 1.94
N ALA A 297 2.67 -5.80 0.91
CA ALA A 297 2.18 -6.45 -0.29
C ALA A 297 1.87 -7.94 -0.03
N ALA A 298 1.06 -8.55 -0.89
CA ALA A 298 0.62 -9.93 -0.72
C ALA A 298 1.77 -10.96 -0.88
N ASP A 299 2.92 -10.54 -1.40
CA ASP A 299 4.16 -11.34 -1.45
C ASP A 299 5.11 -11.08 -0.25
N GLY A 300 4.72 -10.22 0.70
CA GLY A 300 5.51 -9.86 1.88
C GLY A 300 6.52 -8.74 1.67
N ALA A 301 6.52 -8.11 0.49
CA ALA A 301 7.26 -6.87 0.28
C ALA A 301 6.69 -5.75 1.16
N VAL A 302 7.59 -5.02 1.84
CA VAL A 302 7.23 -3.79 2.57
C VAL A 302 7.45 -2.59 1.65
N VAL A 303 6.49 -1.66 1.63
CA VAL A 303 6.42 -0.57 0.64
C VAL A 303 5.95 0.75 1.28
N ASP A 304 6.07 1.86 0.52
CA ASP A 304 5.71 3.23 0.93
C ASP A 304 6.53 3.74 2.14
N PHE A 305 7.71 4.24 1.83
CA PHE A 305 8.75 4.62 2.79
C PHE A 305 8.75 6.11 3.15
N ASP A 306 7.65 6.82 2.91
CA ASP A 306 7.55 8.26 3.22
C ASP A 306 7.52 8.56 4.73
N SER A 307 7.17 7.57 5.56
CA SER A 307 7.19 7.68 7.03
C SER A 307 8.47 7.18 7.70
N ILE A 308 9.47 6.72 6.93
CA ILE A 308 10.74 6.20 7.47
C ILE A 308 11.45 7.27 8.30
N SER A 309 11.86 6.91 9.51
CA SER A 309 12.62 7.74 10.45
C SER A 309 13.75 6.95 11.12
N SER A 310 14.61 7.62 11.87
CA SER A 310 15.64 6.94 12.67
C SER A 310 15.00 6.02 13.71
N ALA A 311 15.54 4.82 13.85
CA ALA A 311 15.05 3.85 14.82
C ALA A 311 15.60 4.09 16.23
N ASP A 312 14.70 4.01 17.19
CA ASP A 312 14.97 3.70 18.59
C ASP A 312 14.30 2.36 18.99
N PRO A 313 14.63 1.76 20.15
CA PRO A 313 14.05 0.48 20.56
C PRO A 313 12.52 0.44 20.59
N ARG A 314 11.86 1.57 20.90
CA ARG A 314 10.40 1.66 20.98
C ARG A 314 9.77 1.71 19.60
N SER A 315 10.33 2.49 18.68
CA SER A 315 9.88 2.54 17.28
C SER A 315 10.03 1.18 16.59
N ILE A 316 11.12 0.46 16.85
CA ILE A 316 11.35 -0.92 16.37
C ILE A 316 10.28 -1.86 16.93
N ALA A 317 9.99 -1.80 18.23
CA ALA A 317 8.98 -2.65 18.85
C ALA A 317 7.59 -2.41 18.23
N LYS A 318 7.21 -1.14 18.01
CA LYS A 318 5.95 -0.75 17.36
C LYS A 318 5.85 -1.22 15.92
N ASP A 319 6.95 -1.17 15.16
CA ASP A 319 6.97 -1.67 13.79
C ASP A 319 6.76 -3.19 13.74
N VAL A 320 7.42 -3.93 14.63
CA VAL A 320 7.23 -5.38 14.75
C VAL A 320 5.80 -5.72 15.16
N GLU A 321 5.25 -5.04 16.17
CA GLU A 321 3.84 -5.19 16.56
C GLU A 321 2.89 -4.93 15.38
N LYS A 322 3.01 -3.78 14.72
CA LYS A 322 2.14 -3.40 13.60
C LYS A 322 2.23 -4.38 12.44
N ALA A 323 3.42 -4.86 12.11
CA ALA A 323 3.61 -5.87 11.06
C ALA A 323 2.93 -7.19 11.42
N MET A 324 3.07 -7.65 12.67
CA MET A 324 2.41 -8.87 13.13
C MET A 324 0.88 -8.73 13.13
N ASN A 325 0.35 -7.66 13.73
CA ASN A 325 -1.09 -7.40 13.76
C ASN A 325 -1.66 -7.34 12.34
N THR A 326 -0.96 -6.65 11.43
CA THR A 326 -1.33 -6.59 10.01
C THR A 326 -1.41 -7.98 9.36
N LEU A 327 -0.46 -8.87 9.67
CA LEU A 327 -0.42 -10.22 9.11
C LEU A 327 -1.45 -11.15 9.79
N GLU A 328 -1.73 -10.95 11.08
CA GLU A 328 -2.76 -11.69 11.83
C GLU A 328 -4.18 -11.31 11.39
N GLU A 329 -4.41 -10.03 11.06
CA GLU A 329 -5.67 -9.53 10.49
C GLU A 329 -5.98 -10.11 9.10
N THR A 330 -5.01 -10.77 8.46
CA THR A 330 -5.28 -11.49 7.22
C THR A 330 -6.24 -12.65 7.49
N LYS A 331 -7.07 -13.00 6.49
CA LYS A 331 -8.02 -14.13 6.60
C LYS A 331 -7.32 -15.50 6.59
N LEU A 332 -6.01 -15.55 6.78
CA LEU A 332 -5.17 -16.73 6.74
C LEU A 332 -5.07 -17.33 8.15
N LYS A 333 -5.90 -18.34 8.42
CA LYS A 333 -5.95 -19.08 9.71
C LYS A 333 -4.63 -19.81 10.08
N ALA A 334 -3.62 -19.75 9.23
CA ALA A 334 -2.34 -20.42 9.40
C ALA A 334 -1.23 -19.50 9.95
N PHE A 335 -1.55 -18.27 10.34
CA PHE A 335 -0.60 -17.33 10.94
C PHE A 335 0.04 -17.92 12.21
N ARG A 336 1.34 -17.73 12.36
CA ARG A 336 2.14 -18.21 13.50
C ARG A 336 3.15 -17.16 13.90
N THR A 337 2.90 -16.47 15.01
CA THR A 337 3.77 -15.42 15.54
C THR A 337 5.22 -15.89 15.69
N LYS A 338 5.41 -17.13 16.18
CA LYS A 338 6.72 -17.78 16.26
C LYS A 338 7.54 -17.70 14.96
N THR A 339 6.91 -17.99 13.82
CA THR A 339 7.59 -18.01 12.52
C THR A 339 8.05 -16.61 12.10
N PHE A 340 7.26 -15.58 12.41
CA PHE A 340 7.66 -14.19 12.19
C PHE A 340 8.87 -13.82 13.04
N PHE A 341 8.83 -14.09 14.36
CA PHE A 341 9.94 -13.76 15.25
C PHE A 341 11.21 -14.52 14.93
N GLU A 342 11.12 -15.82 14.63
CA GLU A 342 12.26 -16.63 14.23
C GLU A 342 12.97 -16.02 13.02
N GLU A 343 12.22 -15.67 11.98
CA GLU A 343 12.81 -15.08 10.78
C GLU A 343 13.29 -13.65 11.02
N TYR A 344 12.58 -12.85 11.82
CA TYR A 344 13.01 -11.49 12.17
C TYR A 344 14.35 -11.50 12.91
N PHE A 345 14.46 -12.24 14.01
CA PHE A 345 15.69 -12.28 14.82
C PHE A 345 16.85 -12.97 14.09
N LYS A 346 16.59 -13.99 13.27
CA LYS A 346 17.59 -14.59 12.39
C LYS A 346 18.18 -13.58 11.41
N ASN A 347 17.40 -12.60 10.96
CA ASN A 347 17.85 -11.56 10.03
C ASN A 347 18.30 -10.25 10.71
N ARG A 348 18.17 -10.10 12.04
CA ARG A 348 18.72 -8.95 12.78
C ARG A 348 20.22 -9.10 13.00
N LYS A 349 21.01 -8.52 12.10
CA LYS A 349 22.48 -8.58 12.08
C LYS A 349 23.08 -7.38 12.80
N GLY A 350 24.24 -7.56 13.43
CA GLY A 350 25.00 -6.47 14.06
C GLY A 350 24.41 -5.94 15.38
N VAL A 351 23.47 -6.66 15.99
CA VAL A 351 22.86 -6.31 17.28
C VAL A 351 23.51 -7.16 18.38
N THR A 352 24.01 -6.51 19.43
CA THR A 352 24.61 -7.22 20.58
C THR A 352 23.55 -7.97 21.39
N SER A 353 23.95 -8.97 22.18
CA SER A 353 23.01 -9.67 23.07
C SER A 353 22.29 -8.72 24.03
N ALA A 354 23.00 -7.73 24.58
CA ALA A 354 22.40 -6.71 25.45
C ALA A 354 21.35 -5.85 24.71
N GLN A 355 21.62 -5.46 23.46
CA GLN A 355 20.65 -4.74 22.65
C GLN A 355 19.43 -5.60 22.27
N LYS A 356 19.63 -6.90 22.02
CA LYS A 356 18.52 -7.85 21.81
C LYS A 356 17.66 -7.99 23.06
N GLU A 357 18.28 -8.13 24.23
CA GLU A 357 17.59 -8.24 25.52
C GLU A 357 16.78 -6.97 25.85
N GLU A 358 17.37 -5.79 25.62
CA GLU A 358 16.66 -4.53 25.80
C GLU A 358 15.50 -4.40 24.81
N LEU A 359 15.70 -4.78 23.54
CA LEU A 359 14.62 -4.79 22.56
C LEU A 359 13.48 -5.72 22.97
N VAL A 360 13.80 -6.93 23.45
CA VAL A 360 12.81 -7.87 23.98
C VAL A 360 12.06 -7.27 25.14
N LYS A 361 12.76 -6.63 26.08
CA LYS A 361 12.13 -5.97 27.22
C LYS A 361 11.14 -4.88 26.78
N VAL A 362 11.52 -4.07 25.79
CA VAL A 362 10.62 -3.05 25.21
C VAL A 362 9.45 -3.69 24.47
N MET A 363 9.72 -4.71 23.65
CA MET A 363 8.68 -5.46 22.94
C MET A 363 7.67 -6.10 23.90
N LYS A 364 8.09 -6.60 25.06
CA LYS A 364 7.15 -7.11 26.08
C LYS A 364 6.21 -6.05 26.64
N ALA A 365 6.65 -4.80 26.69
CA ALA A 365 5.85 -3.71 27.22
C ALA A 365 4.81 -3.23 26.20
N GLU A 366 5.13 -3.34 24.91
CA GLU A 366 4.24 -2.90 23.82
C GLU A 366 3.35 -4.07 23.30
N LEU A 367 3.85 -5.31 23.29
CA LEU A 367 3.10 -6.50 22.86
C LEU A 367 2.26 -7.08 24.00
N SER A 368 1.03 -7.49 23.69
CA SER A 368 0.13 -8.15 24.64
C SER A 368 0.06 -9.67 24.43
N GLY A 369 -0.24 -10.44 25.48
CA GLY A 369 -0.61 -11.85 25.36
C GLY A 369 0.53 -12.90 25.31
N ASN A 370 0.23 -14.05 24.71
CA ASN A 370 1.07 -15.26 24.72
C ASN A 370 2.37 -15.12 23.89
N ASP A 371 2.43 -14.16 22.98
CA ASP A 371 3.56 -13.93 22.07
C ASP A 371 4.84 -13.52 22.81
N VAL A 372 4.69 -12.91 23.99
CA VAL A 372 5.79 -12.47 24.86
C VAL A 372 6.69 -13.63 25.29
N THR A 373 6.12 -14.80 25.58
CA THR A 373 6.90 -15.95 26.10
C THR A 373 7.80 -16.54 25.02
N GLU A 374 7.29 -16.68 23.79
CA GLU A 374 8.08 -17.18 22.66
C GLU A 374 9.21 -16.22 22.27
N LEU A 375 8.93 -14.92 22.33
CA LEU A 375 9.89 -13.84 22.02
C LEU A 375 11.12 -13.90 22.93
N ILE A 376 10.93 -14.17 24.24
CA ILE A 376 12.03 -14.36 25.20
C ILE A 376 12.91 -15.54 24.81
N ALA A 377 12.28 -16.67 24.48
CA ALA A 377 13.01 -17.90 24.15
C ALA A 377 13.84 -17.73 22.87
N LEU A 378 13.35 -16.95 21.91
CA LEU A 378 14.02 -16.68 20.65
C LEU A 378 15.17 -15.70 20.79
N ALA A 379 15.03 -14.65 21.59
CA ALA A 379 16.12 -13.68 21.75
C ALA A 379 17.31 -14.18 22.58
N ARG A 380 17.11 -15.25 23.36
CA ARG A 380 18.18 -15.96 24.07
C ARG A 380 18.99 -16.90 23.17
N LYS A 381 18.50 -17.20 21.97
CA LYS A 381 19.19 -17.95 20.94
C LYS A 381 19.92 -16.99 20.00
#